data_AF-A0A1B9HTA7-F1
#
_entry.id   AF-A0A1B9HTA7-F1
#
_cell.length_a   1.000
_cell.length_b   1.000
_cell.length_c   1.000
_cell.angle_alpha   90.00
_cell.angle_beta   90.00
_cell.angle_gamma   90.00
#
_symmetry.space_group_name_H-M   'P 1'
#
loop_
_entity.id
_entity.type
_entity.pdbx_description
1 polymer ?
#
loop_
_entity_poly.entity_id
_entity_poly.type
_entity_poly.pdbx_seq_one_letter_code
_entity_poly.pdbx_strand_id
1 'polypeptide(L)'
;MSVRLNMLRPTTSIIRNSLAVRGISTSTPKRASHDDSHHGHGEGAEDAYTTESFFTPFWRNTLILTTISILAYPYLPSTSTNTTSPSLDPETWSKSTKDNSLPVVTRLLAQITPKAEVWTQRNDKHLELSKEAAETKLLFQEAERPKVLRMRYPSSFEQASPHNIAVGSQADLTDLKVQL
;
A
#
# COMPACT_ATOMS: atom_id res chain seq x y z
N MET A 1 -8.86 -62.93 1.71
CA MET A 1 -8.07 -62.51 2.89
C MET A 1 -6.93 -61.62 2.39
N SER A 2 -6.88 -60.39 2.88
CA SER A 2 -5.78 -59.39 2.80
C SER A 2 -5.34 -58.82 1.44
N VAL A 3 -5.84 -57.60 1.21
CA VAL A 3 -5.34 -56.57 0.28
C VAL A 3 -4.20 -55.80 0.96
N ARG A 4 -3.09 -55.51 0.25
CA ARG A 4 -2.26 -54.30 0.50
C ARG A 4 -1.55 -53.85 -0.79
N LEU A 5 -2.15 -52.88 -1.49
CA LEU A 5 -1.42 -51.96 -2.39
C LEU A 5 -0.84 -50.84 -1.52
N ASN A 6 0.47 -50.65 -1.55
CA ASN A 6 1.13 -49.52 -0.91
C ASN A 6 0.88 -48.24 -1.74
N MET A 7 0.00 -47.38 -1.26
CA MET A 7 -0.10 -45.98 -1.71
C MET A 7 1.12 -45.20 -1.17
N LEU A 8 2.04 -44.82 -2.06
CA LEU A 8 3.02 -43.77 -1.80
C LEU A 8 2.30 -42.41 -1.92
N ARG A 9 2.15 -41.72 -0.78
CA ARG A 9 1.66 -40.34 -0.73
C ARG A 9 2.83 -39.38 -1.03
N PRO A 10 2.69 -38.39 -1.92
CA PRO A 10 3.67 -37.31 -1.99
C PRO A 10 3.47 -36.37 -0.79
N THR A 11 4.46 -36.33 0.09
CA THR A 11 4.55 -35.31 1.15
C THR A 11 4.99 -33.99 0.53
N THR A 12 4.04 -33.12 0.19
CA THR A 12 4.34 -31.72 -0.14
C THR A 12 4.62 -30.96 1.16
N SER A 13 5.90 -30.81 1.50
CA SER A 13 6.31 -29.92 2.59
C SER A 13 6.19 -28.47 2.13
N ILE A 14 5.14 -27.78 2.57
CA ILE A 14 4.99 -26.33 2.40
C ILE A 14 6.02 -25.66 3.31
N ILE A 15 7.11 -25.16 2.73
CA ILE A 15 8.04 -24.26 3.41
C ILE A 15 7.30 -22.93 3.60
N ARG A 16 6.80 -22.70 4.82
CA ARG A 16 6.32 -21.38 5.23
C ARG A 16 7.55 -20.48 5.45
N ASN A 17 7.89 -19.69 4.44
CA ASN A 17 8.77 -18.54 4.67
C ASN A 17 8.04 -17.59 5.61
N SER A 18 8.47 -17.54 6.86
CA SER A 18 8.08 -16.48 7.79
C SER A 18 8.59 -15.16 7.23
N LEU A 19 7.69 -14.38 6.62
CA LEU A 19 7.97 -12.99 6.31
C LEU A 19 8.19 -12.28 7.64
N ALA A 20 9.44 -11.93 7.93
CA ALA A 20 9.78 -11.01 9.00
C ALA A 20 9.21 -9.63 8.63
N VAL A 21 7.97 -9.38 9.04
CA VAL A 21 7.39 -8.04 9.05
C VAL A 21 8.27 -7.21 9.98
N ARG A 22 9.06 -6.29 9.42
CA ARG A 22 9.66 -5.19 10.19
C ARG A 22 8.49 -4.37 10.75
N GLY A 23 8.08 -4.70 11.97
CA GLY A 23 7.18 -3.85 12.74
C GLY A 23 7.82 -2.48 12.87
N ILE A 24 7.05 -1.44 12.52
CA ILE A 24 7.39 -0.07 12.85
C ILE A 24 7.49 -0.04 14.38
N SER A 25 8.72 0.04 14.89
CA SER A 25 8.97 0.19 16.32
C SER A 25 8.56 1.61 16.67
N THR A 26 7.27 1.79 16.98
CA THR A 26 6.77 3.03 17.54
C THR A 26 7.43 3.19 18.91
N SER A 27 8.01 4.36 19.14
CA SER A 27 8.69 4.72 20.38
C SER A 27 7.77 4.44 21.57
N THR A 28 8.29 3.69 22.54
CA THR A 28 7.71 3.47 23.86
C THR A 28 7.15 4.77 24.46
N PRO A 29 5.91 4.79 24.96
CA PRO A 29 5.42 5.94 25.72
C PRO A 29 6.28 6.03 26.98
N LYS A 30 6.99 7.15 27.14
CA LYS A 30 7.62 7.50 28.41
C LYS A 30 6.48 7.68 29.42
N ARG A 31 6.25 6.67 30.26
CA ARG A 31 5.55 6.83 31.54
C ARG A 31 6.30 7.90 32.30
N ALA A 32 5.69 9.07 32.47
CA ALA A 32 6.09 9.98 33.52
C ALA A 32 5.96 9.22 34.84
N SER A 33 7.07 9.08 35.56
CA SER A 33 7.06 8.66 36.95
C SER A 33 6.27 9.71 37.72
N HIS A 34 5.10 9.31 38.24
CA HIS A 34 4.36 10.11 39.20
C HIS A 34 5.16 10.10 40.50
N ASP A 35 5.63 11.27 40.90
CA ASP A 35 6.14 11.51 42.25
C ASP A 35 4.92 11.76 43.15
N ASP A 36 4.82 10.97 44.22
CA ASP A 36 3.71 10.94 45.15
C ASP A 36 3.92 12.07 46.16
N SER A 37 3.26 13.22 45.95
CA SER A 37 3.28 14.32 46.92
C SER A 37 1.85 14.75 47.25
N HIS A 38 1.39 14.26 48.40
CA HIS A 38 0.13 14.54 49.05
C HIS A 38 -0.16 16.05 49.20
N HIS A 39 -1.25 16.54 48.63
CA HIS A 39 -2.02 17.67 49.20
C HIS A 39 -3.51 17.50 48.88
N GLY A 40 -4.33 17.56 49.94
CA GLY A 40 -5.75 17.28 49.89
C GLY A 40 -6.64 18.47 49.58
N HIS A 41 -7.91 18.12 49.41
CA HIS A 41 -9.14 18.91 49.42
C HIS A 41 -9.47 19.80 48.21
N GLY A 42 -10.62 19.50 47.60
CA GLY A 42 -11.38 20.42 46.76
C GLY A 42 -12.22 19.70 45.72
N GLU A 43 -13.49 19.42 46.04
CA GLU A 43 -14.52 19.08 45.06
C GLU A 43 -14.72 20.27 44.10
N GLY A 44 -14.71 20.00 42.79
CA GLY A 44 -14.93 20.99 41.75
C GLY A 44 -14.74 20.35 40.38
N ALA A 45 -15.82 19.83 39.81
CA ALA A 45 -15.87 19.44 38.42
C ALA A 45 -15.86 20.73 37.58
N GLU A 46 -14.67 21.19 37.19
CA GLU A 46 -14.50 22.37 36.37
C GLU A 46 -13.57 22.01 35.23
N ASP A 47 -14.09 22.19 34.02
CA ASP A 47 -13.45 21.91 32.74
C ASP A 47 -11.96 22.25 32.76
N ALA A 48 -11.12 21.21 32.65
CA ALA A 48 -9.67 21.35 32.50
C ALA A 48 -9.35 21.91 31.11
N TYR A 49 -9.72 23.17 30.87
CA TYR A 49 -9.27 23.95 29.73
C TYR A 49 -7.75 24.06 29.84
N THR A 50 -7.03 23.34 28.99
CA THR A 50 -5.62 23.62 28.72
C THR A 50 -5.55 25.05 28.21
N THR A 51 -4.96 25.95 28.99
CA THR A 51 -4.71 27.32 28.56
C THR A 51 -3.61 27.28 27.50
N GLU A 52 -3.99 27.05 26.25
CA GLU A 52 -3.07 26.96 25.12
C GLU A 52 -2.52 28.35 24.77
N SER A 53 -1.52 28.76 25.55
CA SER A 53 -0.80 30.01 25.35
C SER A 53 0.32 29.82 24.33
N PHE A 54 0.54 30.84 23.50
CA PHE A 54 1.67 30.91 22.57
C PHE A 54 3.04 30.95 23.26
N PHE A 55 3.07 31.03 24.60
CA PHE A 55 4.28 30.97 25.42
C PHE A 55 4.54 29.60 26.06
N THR A 56 3.75 28.58 25.73
CA THR A 56 4.08 27.20 26.10
C THR A 56 5.44 26.80 25.49
N PRO A 57 6.18 25.86 26.12
CA PRO A 57 7.51 25.46 25.64
C PRO A 57 7.53 25.03 24.17
N PHE A 58 6.44 24.45 23.67
CA PHE A 58 6.28 24.11 22.25
C PHE A 58 6.27 25.35 21.36
N TRP A 59 5.34 26.30 21.59
CA TRP A 59 5.21 27.50 20.77
C TRP A 59 6.38 28.48 20.91
N ARG A 60 6.96 28.58 22.10
CA ARG A 60 8.19 29.36 22.30
C ARG A 60 9.33 28.81 21.45
N ASN A 61 9.53 27.49 21.42
CA ASN A 61 10.59 26.88 20.64
C ASN A 61 10.34 27.01 19.13
N THR A 62 9.09 26.90 18.66
CA THR A 62 8.77 27.12 17.24
C THR A 62 9.03 28.56 16.82
N LEU A 63 8.63 29.56 17.62
CA LEU A 63 8.91 30.97 17.36
C LEU A 63 10.42 31.29 17.37
N ILE A 64 11.19 30.66 18.26
CA ILE A 64 12.65 30.81 18.27
C ILE A 64 13.26 30.21 16.99
N LEU A 65 12.83 29.02 16.58
CA LEU A 65 13.36 28.40 15.36
C LEU A 65 13.00 29.19 14.10
N THR A 66 11.80 29.74 14.00
CA THR A 66 11.40 30.56 12.85
C THR A 66 12.18 31.86 12.79
N THR A 67 12.34 32.56 13.93
CA THR A 67 13.13 33.80 14.00
C THR A 67 14.61 33.56 13.67
N ILE A 68 15.22 32.50 14.21
CA ILE A 68 16.59 32.09 13.84
C ILE A 68 16.68 31.78 12.35
N SER A 69 15.70 31.06 11.77
CA SER A 69 15.71 30.73 10.34
C SER A 69 15.67 31.98 9.45
N ILE A 70 14.89 32.99 9.82
CA ILE A 70 14.81 34.25 9.07
C ILE A 70 16.12 35.04 9.19
N LEU A 71 16.69 35.13 10.39
CA LEU A 71 17.96 35.81 10.62
C LEU A 71 19.15 35.09 9.94
N ALA A 72 19.08 33.77 9.82
CA ALA A 72 20.10 32.97 9.14
C ALA A 72 19.98 33.01 7.61
N TYR A 73 18.79 33.29 7.06
CA TYR A 73 18.52 33.36 5.61
C TYR A 73 19.58 34.14 4.80
N PRO A 74 19.98 35.38 5.18
CA PRO A 74 21.00 36.13 4.42
C PRO A 74 22.42 35.55 4.48
N TYR A 75 22.70 34.65 5.43
CA TYR A 75 24.02 34.02 5.59
C TYR A 75 24.12 32.67 4.88
N LEU A 76 23.02 32.15 4.33
CA LEU A 76 23.05 30.93 3.55
C LEU A 76 23.70 31.19 2.17
N PRO A 77 24.56 30.27 1.69
CA PRO A 77 25.15 30.39 0.37
C PRO A 77 24.05 30.44 -0.71
N SER A 78 24.22 31.33 -1.68
CA SER A 78 23.29 31.50 -2.80
C SER A 78 23.04 30.17 -3.51
N THR A 79 21.79 29.89 -3.83
CA THR A 79 21.42 28.68 -4.56
C THR A 79 22.04 28.71 -5.94
N SER A 80 22.80 27.66 -6.28
CA SER A 80 23.29 27.44 -7.64
C SER A 80 22.14 27.52 -8.64
N THR A 81 22.28 28.36 -9.66
CA THR A 81 21.33 28.45 -10.78
C THR A 81 21.33 27.21 -11.67
N ASN A 82 22.37 26.39 -11.57
CA ASN A 82 22.48 25.15 -12.31
C ASN A 82 21.65 24.06 -11.61
N THR A 83 20.63 23.56 -12.30
CA THR A 83 19.86 22.39 -11.86
C THR A 83 20.80 21.19 -11.82
N THR A 84 20.98 20.62 -10.64
CA THR A 84 21.78 19.41 -10.43
C THR A 84 20.77 18.32 -10.15
N SER A 85 20.33 17.63 -11.21
CA SER A 85 19.40 16.50 -11.11
C SER A 85 19.87 15.36 -12.02
N PRO A 86 19.86 14.09 -11.55
CA PRO A 86 20.27 12.97 -12.39
C PRO A 86 19.46 12.86 -13.68
N SER A 87 18.15 13.16 -13.63
CA SER A 87 17.22 12.93 -14.74
C SER A 87 17.17 14.04 -15.79
N LEU A 88 17.51 15.28 -15.44
CA LEU A 88 17.41 16.42 -16.35
C LEU A 88 18.73 16.62 -17.12
N ASP A 89 19.85 16.63 -16.39
CA ASP A 89 21.19 16.87 -16.94
C ASP A 89 22.20 15.83 -16.38
N PRO A 90 22.34 14.65 -17.03
CA PRO A 90 23.15 13.56 -16.48
C PRO A 90 24.64 13.90 -16.42
N GLU A 91 25.14 14.71 -17.35
CA GLU A 91 26.55 15.09 -17.41
C GLU A 91 26.95 16.06 -16.30
N THR A 92 26.13 17.07 -16.01
CA THR A 92 26.39 18.04 -14.93
C THR A 92 26.29 17.36 -13.56
N TRP A 93 25.33 16.45 -13.39
CA TRP A 93 25.21 15.62 -12.19
C TRP A 93 26.46 14.75 -11.96
N SER A 94 26.99 14.14 -13.02
CA SER A 94 28.19 13.30 -12.92
C SER A 94 29.45 14.07 -12.52
N LYS A 95 29.55 15.33 -12.94
CA LYS A 95 30.64 16.25 -12.58
C LYS A 95 30.50 16.66 -11.11
N SER A 96 29.31 17.12 -10.72
CA SER A 96 28.99 17.49 -9.33
C SER A 96 29.25 16.36 -8.33
N THR A 97 28.95 15.10 -8.68
CA THR A 97 29.21 13.95 -7.80
C THR A 97 30.71 13.76 -7.49
N LYS A 98 31.60 14.20 -8.39
CA LYS A 98 33.06 14.11 -8.24
C LYS A 98 33.68 15.35 -7.59
N ASP A 99 32.92 16.44 -7.49
CA ASP A 99 33.39 17.71 -6.97
C ASP A 99 33.43 17.69 -5.43
N ASN A 100 34.65 17.67 -4.86
CA ASN A 100 34.85 17.71 -3.41
C ASN A 100 34.61 19.09 -2.77
N SER A 101 34.38 20.13 -3.57
CA SER A 101 34.10 21.50 -3.11
C SER A 101 32.65 21.72 -2.68
N LEU A 102 31.77 20.75 -2.92
CA LEU A 102 30.35 20.85 -2.57
C LEU A 102 30.10 20.66 -1.08
N PRO A 103 29.04 21.29 -0.52
CA PRO A 103 28.61 21.06 0.85
C PRO A 103 28.40 19.57 1.16
N VAL A 104 28.68 19.18 2.40
CA VAL A 104 28.63 17.78 2.85
C VAL A 104 27.27 17.12 2.59
N VAL A 105 26.18 17.86 2.79
CA VAL A 105 24.81 17.38 2.54
C VAL A 105 24.61 17.04 1.06
N THR A 106 24.99 17.95 0.15
CA THR A 106 24.89 17.74 -1.30
C THR A 106 25.72 16.53 -1.74
N ARG A 107 26.92 16.35 -1.18
CA ARG A 107 27.77 15.19 -1.45
C ARG A 107 27.13 13.88 -0.98
N LEU A 108 26.54 13.86 0.21
CA LEU A 108 25.83 12.70 0.72
C LEU A 108 24.65 12.34 -0.17
N LEU A 109 23.87 13.34 -0.59
CA LEU A 109 22.76 13.16 -1.52
C LEU A 109 23.24 12.61 -2.86
N ALA A 110 24.36 13.09 -3.40
CA ALA A 110 24.94 12.59 -4.64
C ALA A 110 25.37 11.12 -4.54
N GLN A 111 25.86 10.67 -3.38
CA GLN A 111 26.29 9.29 -3.16
C GLN A 111 25.12 8.30 -3.06
N ILE A 112 24.00 8.69 -2.46
CA ILE A 112 22.84 7.80 -2.28
C ILE A 112 21.89 7.80 -3.49
N THR A 113 21.92 8.87 -4.29
CA THR A 113 21.01 9.03 -5.42
C THR A 113 21.42 8.13 -6.59
N PRO A 114 20.54 7.27 -7.11
CA PRO A 114 20.86 6.44 -8.26
C PRO A 114 20.92 7.25 -9.57
N LYS A 115 21.65 6.72 -10.55
CA LYS A 115 21.80 7.33 -11.88
C LYS A 115 20.46 7.48 -12.61
N ALA A 116 20.40 8.44 -13.55
CA ALA A 116 19.26 8.73 -14.41
C ALA A 116 18.63 7.48 -15.06
N GLU A 117 19.47 6.63 -15.62
CA GLU A 117 19.08 5.43 -16.35
C GLU A 117 18.29 4.44 -15.48
N VAL A 118 18.61 4.36 -14.19
CA VAL A 118 17.90 3.47 -13.27
C VAL A 118 16.48 4.00 -13.03
N TRP A 119 16.27 5.32 -13.07
CA TRP A 119 14.94 5.91 -12.96
C TRP A 119 14.11 5.67 -14.21
N THR A 120 14.70 5.79 -15.41
CA THR A 120 13.99 5.49 -16.66
C THR A 120 13.58 4.02 -16.70
N GLN A 121 14.50 3.09 -16.39
CA GLN A 121 14.20 1.66 -16.33
C GLN A 121 13.08 1.33 -15.32
N ARG A 122 13.06 1.98 -14.15
CA ARG A 122 11.97 1.80 -13.17
C ARG A 122 10.65 2.34 -13.70
N ASN A 123 10.64 3.51 -14.31
CA ASN A 123 9.44 4.11 -14.88
C ASN A 123 8.86 3.24 -16.00
N ASP A 124 9.73 2.71 -16.88
CA ASP A 124 9.34 1.81 -17.95
C ASP A 124 8.72 0.52 -17.39
N LYS A 125 9.32 -0.04 -16.35
CA LYS A 125 8.77 -1.21 -15.65
C LYS A 125 7.41 -0.92 -15.01
N HIS A 126 7.23 0.25 -14.40
CA HIS A 126 5.93 0.64 -13.84
C HIS A 126 4.87 0.85 -14.92
N LEU A 127 5.27 1.40 -16.07
CA LEU A 127 4.40 1.56 -17.23
C LEU A 127 3.97 0.19 -17.78
N GLU A 128 4.90 -0.77 -17.87
CA GLU A 128 4.62 -2.15 -18.27
C GLU A 128 3.64 -2.84 -17.32
N LEU A 129 3.91 -2.81 -16.01
CA LEU A 129 3.01 -3.39 -15.01
C LEU A 129 1.61 -2.75 -15.03
N SER A 130 1.53 -1.44 -15.32
CA SER A 130 0.25 -0.75 -15.44
C SER A 130 -0.53 -1.19 -16.69
N LYS A 131 0.17 -1.47 -17.79
CA LYS A 131 -0.43 -2.05 -19.00
C LYS A 131 -0.94 -3.47 -18.74
N GLU A 132 -0.13 -4.33 -18.14
CA GLU A 132 -0.52 -5.70 -17.81
C GLU A 132 -1.75 -5.73 -16.87
N ALA A 133 -1.78 -4.85 -15.86
CA ALA A 133 -2.94 -4.72 -14.98
C ALA A 133 -4.19 -4.24 -15.73
N ALA A 134 -4.05 -3.34 -16.70
CA ALA A 134 -5.14 -2.87 -17.54
C ALA A 134 -5.67 -3.96 -18.47
N GLU A 135 -4.78 -4.73 -19.11
CA GLU A 135 -5.14 -5.87 -19.97
C GLU A 135 -5.87 -6.95 -19.18
N THR A 136 -5.37 -7.28 -17.99
CA THR A 136 -6.03 -8.21 -17.08
C THR A 136 -7.43 -7.73 -16.71
N LYS A 137 -7.59 -6.43 -16.44
CA LYS A 137 -8.89 -5.84 -16.14
C LYS A 137 -9.85 -5.93 -17.33
N LEU A 138 -9.38 -5.68 -18.55
CA LEU A 138 -10.19 -5.81 -19.77
C LEU A 138 -10.66 -7.24 -19.98
N LEU A 139 -9.78 -8.23 -19.80
CA LEU A 139 -10.13 -9.65 -19.93
C LEU A 139 -11.31 -10.05 -19.03
N PHE A 140 -11.32 -9.58 -17.78
CA PHE A 140 -12.42 -9.86 -16.85
C PHE A 140 -13.64 -8.98 -17.05
N GLN A 141 -13.48 -7.78 -17.62
CA GLN A 141 -14.60 -6.90 -17.90
C GLN A 141 -15.39 -7.34 -19.13
N GLU A 142 -14.71 -7.90 -20.15
CA GLU A 142 -15.35 -8.47 -21.34
C GLU A 142 -16.04 -9.81 -21.08
N ALA A 143 -15.65 -10.52 -20.01
CA ALA A 143 -16.29 -11.77 -19.63
C ALA A 143 -17.74 -11.53 -19.15
N GLU A 144 -18.71 -11.79 -20.02
CA GLU A 144 -20.13 -11.79 -19.64
C GLU A 144 -20.42 -12.98 -18.71
N ARG A 145 -21.16 -12.72 -17.62
CA ARG A 145 -21.68 -13.81 -16.78
C ARG A 145 -22.67 -14.64 -17.61
N PRO A 146 -22.65 -15.98 -17.52
CA PRO A 146 -23.68 -16.77 -18.19
C PRO A 146 -25.05 -16.32 -17.70
N LYS A 147 -25.99 -16.14 -18.63
CA LYS A 147 -27.35 -15.68 -18.32
C LYS A 147 -28.08 -16.74 -17.48
N VAL A 148 -28.14 -16.54 -16.17
CA VAL A 148 -28.90 -17.40 -15.26
C VAL A 148 -30.36 -16.97 -15.25
N LEU A 149 -31.23 -17.79 -15.85
CA LEU A 149 -32.68 -17.62 -15.75
C LEU A 149 -33.16 -18.16 -14.40
N ARG A 150 -33.66 -17.28 -13.52
CA ARG A 150 -34.24 -17.69 -12.23
C ARG A 150 -35.70 -18.10 -12.44
N MET A 151 -35.94 -19.40 -12.51
CA MET A 151 -37.29 -19.95 -12.56
C MET A 151 -37.84 -20.15 -11.15
N ARG A 152 -39.10 -19.74 -10.93
CA ARG A 152 -39.80 -19.95 -9.65
C ARG A 152 -40.16 -21.42 -9.42
N TYR A 153 -40.42 -22.16 -10.48
CA TYR A 153 -40.83 -23.56 -10.44
C TYR A 153 -39.93 -24.39 -11.35
N PRO A 154 -38.80 -24.93 -10.83
CA PRO A 154 -37.91 -25.79 -11.63
C PRO A 154 -38.58 -27.12 -12.01
N SER A 155 -39.63 -27.54 -11.30
CA SER A 155 -40.40 -28.75 -11.60
C SER A 155 -41.22 -28.66 -12.89
N SER A 156 -41.36 -27.49 -13.52
CA SER A 156 -42.13 -27.35 -14.76
C SER A 156 -41.52 -28.12 -15.93
N PHE A 157 -40.23 -28.42 -15.89
CA PHE A 157 -39.55 -29.23 -16.92
C PHE A 157 -40.00 -30.70 -16.93
N GLU A 158 -40.42 -31.22 -15.77
CA GLU A 158 -40.83 -32.62 -15.58
C GLU A 158 -42.34 -32.82 -15.72
N GLN A 159 -43.11 -31.74 -15.90
CA GLN A 159 -44.57 -31.76 -15.81
C GLN A 159 -45.27 -32.23 -17.09
N ALA A 160 -44.51 -32.57 -18.14
CA ALA A 160 -45.06 -33.04 -19.41
C ALA A 160 -45.49 -34.51 -19.34
N SER A 161 -46.67 -34.83 -19.88
CA SER A 161 -47.15 -36.21 -19.99
C SER A 161 -46.35 -36.98 -21.03
N PRO A 162 -45.82 -38.19 -20.76
CA PRO A 162 -45.03 -38.94 -21.72
C PRO A 162 -45.76 -39.32 -23.02
N HIS A 163 -47.10 -39.31 -23.02
CA HIS A 163 -47.91 -39.92 -24.09
C HIS A 163 -48.67 -38.91 -24.97
N ASN A 164 -48.56 -37.60 -24.71
CA ASN A 164 -49.30 -36.60 -25.47
C ASN A 164 -48.45 -35.34 -25.71
N ILE A 165 -47.29 -35.53 -26.35
CA ILE A 165 -46.32 -34.47 -26.65
C ILE A 165 -46.25 -34.35 -28.16
N ALA A 166 -46.46 -33.13 -28.67
CA ALA A 166 -46.29 -32.86 -30.09
C ALA A 166 -44.81 -33.05 -30.48
N VAL A 167 -44.56 -33.65 -31.64
CA VAL A 167 -43.19 -33.85 -32.13
C VAL A 167 -42.48 -32.49 -32.27
N GLY A 168 -41.28 -32.37 -31.67
CA GLY A 168 -40.48 -31.14 -31.67
C GLY A 168 -40.89 -30.07 -30.65
N SER A 169 -41.88 -30.31 -29.77
CA SER A 169 -42.25 -29.33 -28.74
C SER A 169 -41.39 -29.37 -27.47
N GLN A 170 -40.59 -30.44 -27.29
CA GLN A 170 -39.66 -30.58 -26.16
C GLN A 170 -38.24 -30.15 -26.57
N ALA A 171 -37.61 -29.35 -25.71
CA ALA A 171 -36.19 -29.07 -25.79
C ALA A 171 -35.39 -30.21 -25.14
N ASP A 172 -34.19 -30.50 -25.65
CA ASP A 172 -33.26 -31.41 -25.00
C ASP A 172 -32.72 -30.78 -23.71
N LEU A 173 -32.87 -31.49 -22.59
CA LEU A 173 -32.50 -31.02 -21.25
C LEU A 173 -31.33 -31.83 -20.65
N THR A 174 -30.65 -32.68 -21.43
CA THR A 174 -29.58 -33.55 -20.91
C THR A 174 -28.40 -32.80 -20.27
N ASP A 175 -28.13 -31.56 -20.67
CA ASP A 175 -27.05 -30.72 -20.10
C ASP A 175 -27.55 -29.69 -19.05
N LEU A 176 -28.81 -29.79 -18.61
CA LEU A 176 -29.40 -28.80 -17.71
C LEU A 176 -28.97 -29.03 -16.25
N LYS A 177 -28.20 -28.09 -15.69
CA LYS A 177 -27.75 -28.13 -14.29
C LYS A 177 -28.62 -27.23 -13.40
N VAL A 178 -29.53 -27.83 -12.63
CA VAL A 178 -30.31 -27.14 -11.60
C VAL A 178 -29.47 -27.00 -10.32
N GLN A 179 -29.26 -25.77 -9.84
CA GLN A 179 -28.67 -25.52 -8.52
C GLN A 179 -29.79 -25.18 -7.53
N LEU A 180 -29.92 -25.97 -6.46
CA LEU A 180 -30.83 -25.77 -5.32
C LEU A 180 -30.16 -24.95 -4.22
#